data_AF-A0A183VH55-F1
#
_entry.id   AF-A0A183VH55-F1
#
_cell.length_a   1.000
_cell.length_b   1.000
_cell.length_c   1.000
_cell.angle_alpha   90.00
_cell.angle_beta   90.00
_cell.angle_gamma   90.00
#
_symmetry.space_group_name_H-M   'P 1'
#
loop_
_entity.id
_entity.type
_entity.pdbx_description
1 polymer ?
#
loop_
_entity_poly.entity_id
_entity_poly.type
_entity_poly.pdbx_seq_one_letter_code
_entity_poly.pdbx_strand_id
1 'polypeptide(L)'
;MLRELLAEFESPSGVTPNIDLRLSQLRSSYNVNALAIRERYVSVENLIESVMRTNMHINSERNAQFALAVHIEPYMNDIVSCSVAIAALTPLIST
;
A
#
# COMPACT_ATOMS: atom_id res chain seq x y z
N MET A 1 -6.23 7.46 -4.75
CA MET A 1 -5.76 7.57 -3.35
C MET A 1 -4.51 6.75 -3.04
N LEU A 2 -4.53 5.41 -2.84
CA LEU A 2 -3.31 4.65 -2.49
C LEU A 2 -2.20 4.76 -3.54
N ARG A 3 -2.54 4.72 -4.83
CA ARG A 3 -1.56 4.90 -5.92
C ARG A 3 -0.94 6.31 -5.95
N GLU A 4 -1.70 7.34 -5.55
CA GLU A 4 -1.16 8.71 -5.45
C GLU A 4 -0.17 8.81 -4.29
N LEU A 5 -0.46 8.17 -3.15
CA LEU A 5 0.47 8.12 -2.02
C LEU A 5 1.79 7.45 -2.41
N LEU A 6 1.75 6.40 -3.24
CA LEU A 6 2.94 5.74 -3.75
C LEU A 6 3.75 6.66 -4.69
N ALA A 7 3.08 7.39 -5.58
CA ALA A 7 3.76 8.34 -6.46
C ALA A 7 4.40 9.51 -5.68
N GLU A 8 3.76 9.98 -4.60
CA GLU A 8 4.31 11.00 -3.71
C GLU A 8 5.52 10.46 -2.91
N PHE A 9 5.51 9.17 -2.54
CA PHE A 9 6.61 8.51 -1.81
C PHE A 9 7.90 8.41 -2.65
N GLU A 10 7.78 8.36 -3.97
CA GLU A 10 8.89 8.35 -4.92
C GLU A 10 9.42 9.76 -5.25
N SER A 11 8.70 10.82 -4.85
CA SER A 11 9.11 12.19 -5.20
C SER A 11 10.44 12.55 -4.53
N PRO A 12 11.45 13.00 -5.30
CA PRO A 12 12.76 13.39 -4.77
C PRO A 12 12.69 14.66 -3.89
N SER A 13 11.51 15.29 -3.82
CA SER A 13 11.25 16.47 -3.01
C SER A 13 11.29 16.21 -1.50
N GLY A 14 11.33 14.94 -1.05
CA GLY A 14 11.40 14.59 0.38
C GLY A 14 10.15 14.97 1.17
N VAL A 15 9.08 15.39 0.48
CA VAL A 15 7.79 15.71 1.08
C VAL A 15 7.13 14.39 1.46
N THR A 16 7.14 14.05 2.74
CA THR A 16 6.35 12.92 3.24
C THR A 16 4.87 13.19 2.96
N PRO A 17 4.17 12.34 2.19
CA PRO A 17 2.75 12.50 1.97
C PRO A 17 2.03 12.58 3.32
N ASN A 18 1.07 13.50 3.48
CA ASN A 18 0.24 13.54 4.69
C ASN A 18 -0.78 12.40 4.64
N ILE A 19 -0.27 11.19 4.86
CA ILE A 19 -0.99 9.91 4.82
C ILE A 19 -2.14 9.95 5.83
N ASP A 20 -1.93 10.54 7.00
CA ASP A 20 -2.95 10.63 8.05
C ASP A 20 -4.15 11.48 7.64
N LEU A 21 -3.93 12.62 6.98
CA LEU A 21 -5.01 13.44 6.44
C LEU A 21 -5.77 12.70 5.34
N ARG A 22 -5.06 12.01 4.43
CA ARG A 22 -5.69 11.28 3.31
C ARG A 22 -6.47 10.06 3.80
N LEU A 23 -6.00 9.39 4.85
CA LEU A 23 -6.69 8.26 5.48
C LEU A 23 -7.75 8.68 6.51
N SER A 24 -7.80 9.95 6.93
CA SER A 24 -8.71 10.42 7.98
C SER A 24 -10.18 10.10 7.70
N GLN A 25 -10.63 10.27 6.45
CA GLN A 25 -11.99 9.95 6.01
C GLN A 25 -12.28 8.44 6.01
N LEU A 26 -11.27 7.60 5.75
CA LEU A 26 -11.43 6.14 5.85
C LEU A 26 -11.47 5.71 7.32
N ARG A 27 -10.64 6.32 8.16
CA ARG A 27 -10.57 6.05 9.60
C ARG A 27 -11.84 6.40 10.36
N SER A 28 -12.74 7.22 9.81
CA SER A 28 -14.04 7.49 10.43
C SER A 28 -15.01 6.31 10.34
N SER A 29 -14.81 5.42 9.36
CA SER A 29 -15.74 4.30 9.08
C SER A 29 -15.07 2.93 9.18
N TYR A 30 -13.74 2.88 9.11
CA TYR A 30 -12.95 1.65 9.09
C TYR A 30 -11.77 1.75 10.05
N ASN A 31 -11.44 0.64 10.69
CA ASN A 31 -10.09 0.43 11.21
C ASN A 31 -9.17 0.14 10.02
N VAL A 32 -8.14 0.96 9.84
CA VAL A 32 -7.26 0.92 8.67
C VAL A 32 -5.87 0.48 9.10
N ASN A 33 -5.44 -0.69 8.62
CA ASN A 33 -4.05 -1.13 8.69
C ASN A 33 -3.45 -1.05 7.28
N ALA A 34 -2.40 -0.27 7.07
CA ALA A 34 -1.81 -0.09 5.75
C ALA A 34 -0.27 -0.09 5.80
N LEU A 35 0.33 -0.65 4.77
CA LEU A 35 1.78 -0.75 4.58
C LEU A 35 2.13 -0.42 3.13
N ALA A 36 3.27 0.25 2.93
CA ALA A 36 3.88 0.40 1.62
C ALA A 36 5.25 -0.29 1.60
N ILE A 37 5.55 -0.97 0.50
CA ILE A 37 6.82 -1.65 0.23
C ILE A 37 7.38 -1.05 -1.05
N ARG A 38 8.68 -0.80 -1.06
CA ARG A 38 9.42 -0.35 -2.24
C ARG A 38 10.55 -1.31 -2.50
N GLU A 39 10.62 -1.84 -3.72
CA GLU A 39 11.65 -2.76 -4.15
C GLU A 39 11.94 -2.66 -5.64
N ARG A 40 13.06 -3.23 -6.07
CA ARG A 40 13.36 -3.38 -7.50
C ARG A 40 12.36 -4.38 -8.10
N TYR A 41 11.78 -4.04 -9.24
CA TYR A 41 10.99 -4.98 -10.02
C TYR A 41 11.87 -6.11 -10.57
N VAL A 42 11.48 -7.36 -10.29
CA VAL A 42 12.14 -8.57 -10.83
C VAL A 42 11.16 -9.40 -11.64
N SER A 43 10.03 -9.77 -11.03
CA SER A 43 8.90 -10.44 -11.70
C SER A 43 7.62 -10.23 -10.89
N VAL A 44 6.46 -10.61 -11.46
CA VAL A 44 5.18 -10.53 -10.76
C VAL A 44 5.13 -11.49 -9.57
N GLU A 45 5.71 -12.68 -9.70
CA GLU A 45 5.75 -13.69 -8.63
C GLU A 45 6.52 -13.19 -7.41
N ASN A 46 7.69 -12.57 -7.64
CA ASN A 46 8.46 -11.94 -6.56
C ASN A 46 7.65 -10.84 -5.85
N LEU A 47 6.92 -10.03 -6.62
CA LEU A 47 6.08 -8.97 -6.05
C LEU A 47 4.94 -9.55 -5.20
N ILE A 48 4.31 -10.63 -5.67
CA ILE A 48 3.29 -11.34 -4.91
C ILE A 48 3.89 -11.93 -3.64
N GLU A 49 5.05 -12.56 -3.71
CA GLU A 49 5.74 -13.10 -2.52
C GLU A 49 6.05 -11.99 -1.50
N SER A 50 6.55 -10.84 -1.96
CA SER A 50 6.80 -9.66 -1.12
C SER A 50 5.53 -9.17 -0.43
N VAL A 51 4.41 -9.09 -1.16
CA VAL A 51 3.10 -8.73 -0.58
C VAL A 51 2.62 -9.79 0.41
N MET A 52 2.72 -11.07 0.08
CA MET A 52 2.28 -12.16 0.97
C MET A 52 3.10 -12.21 2.25
N ARG A 53 4.39 -11.89 2.20
CA ARG A 53 5.29 -11.83 3.37
C ARG A 53 4.88 -10.78 4.40
N THR A 54 4.07 -9.78 4.01
CA THR A 54 3.51 -8.80 4.96
C THR A 54 2.50 -9.43 5.93
N ASN A 55 2.02 -10.63 5.62
CA ASN A 55 0.97 -11.33 6.37
C ASN A 55 -0.33 -10.52 6.56
N MET A 56 -0.57 -9.47 5.77
CA MET A 56 -1.81 -8.68 5.88
C MET A 56 -3.06 -9.51 5.61
N HIS A 57 -2.94 -10.52 4.75
CA HIS A 57 -4.01 -11.48 4.46
C HIS A 57 -4.35 -12.38 5.65
N ILE A 58 -3.44 -12.55 6.62
CA ILE A 58 -3.69 -13.28 7.86
C ILE A 58 -4.43 -12.34 8.81
N ASN A 59 -5.76 -12.38 8.74
CA ASN A 59 -6.63 -11.51 9.51
C ASN A 59 -7.73 -12.31 10.23
N SER A 60 -7.97 -12.02 11.50
CA SER A 60 -9.04 -12.64 12.30
C SER A 60 -10.42 -12.13 11.92
N GLU A 61 -10.50 -10.94 11.35
CA GLU A 61 -11.74 -10.27 10.99
C GLU A 61 -12.28 -10.81 9.65
N ARG A 62 -13.40 -11.55 9.69
CA ARG A 62 -14.02 -12.13 8.48
C ARG A 62 -14.50 -11.10 7.47
N ASN A 63 -14.80 -9.89 7.95
CA ASN A 63 -15.29 -8.79 7.12
C ASN A 63 -14.17 -7.81 6.72
N ALA A 64 -12.90 -8.20 6.90
CA ALA A 64 -11.78 -7.41 6.45
C ALA A 64 -11.80 -7.27 4.92
N GLN A 65 -11.73 -6.04 4.45
CA GLN A 65 -11.59 -5.70 3.04
C GLN A 65 -10.14 -5.35 2.76
N PHE A 66 -9.63 -5.80 1.61
CA PHE A 66 -8.25 -5.53 1.21
C PHE A 66 -8.20 -4.58 0.02
N ALA A 67 -7.29 -3.61 0.08
CA ALA A 67 -6.99 -2.73 -1.04
C ALA A 67 -5.50 -2.86 -1.37
N LEU A 68 -5.19 -2.88 -2.67
CA LEU A 68 -3.84 -2.98 -3.18
C LEU A 68 -3.65 -1.89 -4.24
N ALA A 69 -2.51 -1.22 -4.22
CA ALA A 69 -2.07 -0.33 -5.28
C ALA A 69 -0.63 -0.65 -5.64
N VAL A 70 -0.32 -0.60 -6.93
CA VAL A 70 1.02 -0.78 -7.46
C VAL A 70 1.38 0.47 -8.26
N HIS A 71 2.59 0.95 -8.05
CA HIS A 71 3.18 2.05 -8.79
C HIS A 71 4.53 1.60 -9.33
N ILE A 72 4.70 1.71 -10.65
CA ILE A 72 5.89 1.28 -11.36
C ILE A 72 6.43 2.49 -12.08
N GLU A 73 7.73 2.75 -11.93
CA GLU A 73 8.41 3.84 -12.60
C GLU A 73 9.84 3.46 -13.02
N PRO A 74 10.35 4.05 -14.11
CA PRO A 74 11.75 3.92 -14.47
C PRO A 74 12.66 4.46 -13.35
N TYR A 75 13.72 3.73 -13.06
CA TYR A 75 14.81 4.11 -12.17
C TYR A 75 16.14 4.10 -12.95
N MET A 76 17.25 4.41 -12.28
CA MET A 76 18.57 4.48 -12.90
C MET A 76 19.01 3.12 -13.46
N ASN A 77 19.76 3.14 -14.57
CA ASN A 77 20.42 1.97 -15.18
C ASN A 77 19.46 0.83 -15.58
N ASP A 78 18.36 1.15 -16.27
CA ASP A 78 17.35 0.18 -16.73
C ASP A 78 16.67 -0.62 -15.61
N ILE A 79 16.84 -0.17 -14.36
CA ILE A 79 16.10 -0.70 -13.22
C ILE A 79 14.72 -0.07 -13.22
N VAL A 80 13.71 -0.87 -12.91
CA VAL A 80 12.34 -0.38 -12.68
C VAL A 80 12.08 -0.41 -11.17
N SER A 81 11.72 0.74 -10.60
CA SER A 81 11.25 0.83 -9.22
C SER A 81 9.81 0.34 -9.15
N CYS A 82 9.52 -0.52 -8.18
CA CYS A 82 8.18 -0.98 -7.89
C CYS A 82 7.82 -0.64 -6.45
N SER A 83 6.76 0.14 -6.31
CA SER A 83 6.17 0.53 -5.05
C SER A 83 4.79 -0.10 -4.93
N VAL A 84 4.51 -0.76 -3.81
CA VAL A 84 3.24 -1.46 -3.55
C VAL A 84 2.68 -0.98 -2.23
N ALA A 85 1.44 -0.52 -2.22
CA ALA A 85 0.70 -0.22 -1.02
C ALA A 85 -0.39 -1.27 -0.85
N ILE A 86 -0.47 -1.85 0.35
CA ILE A 86 -1.52 -2.76 0.75
C ILE A 86 -2.21 -2.22 1.99
N ALA A 87 -3.54 -2.29 2.02
CA ALA A 87 -4.38 -1.87 3.13
C ALA A 87 -5.40 -2.96 3.48
N ALA A 88 -5.62 -3.18 4.77
CA ALA A 88 -6.67 -4.00 5.34
C ALA A 88 -7.62 -3.07 6.10
N LEU A 89 -8.89 -3.16 5.76
CA LEU A 89 -9.96 -2.27 6.21
C LEU A 89 -11.01 -3.11 6.92
N THR A 90 -11.17 -2.92 8.22
CA THR A 90 -12.23 -3.58 8.99
C THR A 90 -13.31 -2.53 9.31
N PRO A 91 -14.58 -2.75 8.95
CA PRO A 91 -15.66 -1.82 9.31
C PRO A 91 -15.73 -1.63 10.83
N LEU A 92 -15.90 -0.38 11.30
CA LEU A 92 -16.05 -0.10 12.73
C LEU A 92 -17.40 -0.57 13.29
N ILE A 93 -18.39 -0.77 12.43
CA ILE A 93 -19.73 -1.20 12.79
C ILE A 93 -20.04 -2.47 11.97
N SER A 94 -19.99 -3.62 12.61
CA SER A 94 -20.46 -4.89 12.05
C SER A 94 -21.92 -5.09 12.45
N THR A 95 -22.85 -4.57 11.66
CA THR A 95 -24.25 -5.05 11.67
C THR A 95 -24.35 -6.41 11.00
#